data_AF-A0A956I5F8-F1
#
_entry.id   AF-A0A956I5F8-F1
#
_cell.length_a   1.000
_cell.length_b   1.000
_cell.length_c   1.000
_cell.angle_alpha   90.00
_cell.angle_beta   90.00
_cell.angle_gamma   90.00
#
_symmetry.space_group_name_H-M   'P 1'
#
loop_
_entity.id
_entity.type
_entity.pdbx_description
1 polymer ?
#
loop_
_entity_poly.entity_id
_entity_poly.type
_entity_poly.pdbx_seq_one_letter_code
_entity_poly.pdbx_strand_id
1 'polypeptide(L)' 'FVVDAPGGGGKRDCHSYEYYDRTTGVSVYSAPSVKAGRDFLYFDPIHLLPESGQVRWKDPAEHNKIIQEALDKAHARNR' A
#
# COMPACT_ATOMS: atom_id res chain seq x y z
N PHE A 1 -0.40 18.48 -3.16
CA PHE A 1 0.46 18.74 -1.99
C PHE A 1 1.61 17.75 -2.05
N VAL A 2 2.85 18.20 -1.88
CA VAL A 2 4.06 17.38 -2.00
C VAL A 2 4.56 17.06 -0.60
N VAL A 3 4.66 15.77 -0.26
CA VAL A 3 5.12 15.32 1.06
C VAL A 3 6.50 14.69 0.90
N ASP A 4 7.44 15.03 1.80
CA ASP A 4 8.71 14.32 1.87
C ASP A 4 8.45 12.93 2.48
N ALA A 5 8.66 11.86 1.71
CA ALA A 5 8.55 10.52 2.26
C ALA A 5 9.67 10.31 3.30
N PRO A 6 9.36 9.82 4.52
CA PRO A 6 10.36 9.59 5.56
C PRO A 6 11.44 8.63 5.03
N GLY A 7 12.69 9.11 4.98
CA GLY A 7 13.84 8.36 4.46
C GLY A 7 14.52 8.92 3.19
N GLY A 8 14.24 10.16 2.78
CA GLY A 8 14.96 10.82 1.67
C GLY A 8 14.36 10.53 0.29
N GLY A 9 13.04 10.34 0.25
CA GLY A 9 12.21 9.79 -0.83
C GLY A 9 12.23 10.44 -2.24
N GLY A 10 12.78 11.64 -2.35
CA GLY A 10 12.38 12.57 -3.42
C GLY A 10 10.96 13.11 -3.22
N LYS A 11 10.67 14.24 -3.87
CA LYS A 11 9.40 14.95 -3.78
C LYS A 11 8.34 14.27 -4.66
N ARG A 12 7.24 13.82 -4.08
CA ARG A 12 6.09 13.26 -4.81
C ARG A 12 4.79 13.92 -4.39
N ASP A 13 3.85 13.99 -5.35
CA ASP A 13 2.47 14.30 -5.03
C ASP A 13 1.93 13.26 -4.04
N CYS A 14 1.29 13.73 -2.97
CA CYS A 14 0.76 12.92 -1.86
C CYS A 14 -0.21 11.79 -2.29
N HIS A 15 -0.58 11.73 -3.57
CA HIS A 15 -1.55 10.80 -4.14
C HIS A 15 -0.93 9.74 -5.05
N SER A 16 0.39 9.69 -5.21
CA SER A 16 1.02 8.66 -6.06
C SER A 16 1.10 7.31 -5.34
N TYR A 17 0.36 6.32 -5.83
CA TYR A 17 0.45 4.91 -5.45
C TYR A 17 0.47 4.04 -6.72
N GLU A 18 1.17 2.90 -6.66
CA GLU A 18 1.13 1.89 -7.72
C GLU A 18 -0.22 1.15 -7.66
N TYR A 19 -0.67 0.84 -6.44
CA TYR A 19 -1.95 0.19 -6.19
C TYR A 19 -2.54 0.62 -4.84
N TYR A 20 -3.86 0.69 -4.79
CA TYR A 20 -4.61 0.92 -3.56
C TYR A 20 -5.85 0.02 -3.53
N ASP A 21 -5.94 -0.81 -2.49
CA ASP A 21 -7.14 -1.59 -2.19
C ASP A 21 -7.97 -0.88 -1.12
N ARG A 22 -9.10 -0.30 -1.50
CA ARG A 22 -10.02 0.39 -0.58
C ARG A 22 -10.70 -0.53 0.43
N THR A 23 -10.76 -1.83 0.14
CA THR A 23 -11.40 -2.79 1.04
C THR A 23 -10.47 -3.11 2.20
N THR A 24 -9.20 -3.38 1.90
CA THR A 24 -8.21 -3.75 2.91
C THR A 24 -7.38 -2.57 3.41
N GLY A 25 -7.48 -1.40 2.77
CA GLY A 25 -6.74 -0.19 3.13
C GLY A 25 -5.26 -0.24 2.78
N VAL A 26 -4.83 -1.21 1.96
CA VAL A 26 -3.40 -1.37 1.61
C VAL A 26 -3.07 -0.52 0.40
N SER A 27 -2.11 0.37 0.58
CA SER A 27 -1.49 1.14 -0.51
C SER A 27 -0.07 0.64 -0.77
N VAL A 28 0.27 0.41 -2.04
CA VAL A 28 1.61 0.03 -2.49
C VAL A 28 2.25 1.19 -3.24
N TYR A 29 3.49 1.53 -2.90
CA TYR A 29 4.25 2.58 -3.59
C TYR A 29 5.72 2.16 -3.76
N SER A 30 6.30 2.48 -4.93
CA SER A 30 7.72 2.22 -5.23
C SER A 30 8.54 3.50 -5.07
N ALA A 31 9.78 3.48 -4.58
CA ALA A 31 10.63 4.68 -4.48
C ALA A 31 11.79 4.66 -5.50
N PRO A 32 11.58 5.05 -6.77
CA PRO A 32 12.54 4.85 -7.84
C PRO A 32 13.86 5.62 -7.61
N SER A 33 13.80 6.80 -6.98
CA SER A 33 14.98 7.67 -6.81
C SER A 33 15.83 7.36 -5.56
N VAL A 34 15.40 6.43 -4.70
CA VAL A 34 15.88 6.33 -3.31
C VAL A 34 16.23 4.89 -2.97
N LYS A 35 15.38 3.95 -3.40
CA LYS A 35 15.59 2.50 -3.35
C LYS A 35 14.88 1.88 -4.55
N ALA A 36 15.50 2.01 -5.73
CA ALA A 36 15.01 1.38 -6.94
C ALA A 36 14.71 -0.11 -6.70
N GLY A 37 13.53 -0.57 -7.13
CA GLY A 37 13.10 -1.96 -7.00
C GLY A 37 12.55 -2.37 -5.64
N ARG A 38 12.28 -1.44 -4.71
CA ARG A 38 11.57 -1.73 -3.46
C ARG A 38 10.16 -1.19 -3.46
N ASP A 39 9.23 -2.05 -3.06
CA ASP A 39 7.87 -1.68 -2.71
C ASP A 39 7.78 -1.35 -1.23
N PHE A 40 6.95 -0.38 -0.93
CA PHE A 40 6.59 0.05 0.40
C PHE A 40 5.08 -0.01 0.56
N LEU A 41 4.66 -0.30 1.78
CA LEU A 41 3.26 -0.48 2.13
C LEU A 41 2.82 0.59 3.12
N TYR A 42 1.59 1.05 2.97
CA TYR A 42 0.87 1.83 3.95
C TYR A 42 -0.48 1.18 4.22
N PHE A 43 -0.94 1.24 5.47
CA PHE A 43 -2.17 0.62 5.94
C PHE A 43 -3.09 1.68 6.54
N ASP A 44 -4.30 1.80 6.00
CA ASP A 44 -5.32 2.64 6.61
C ASP A 44 -5.72 2.10 8.01
N PRO A 45 -6.13 2.98 8.95
CA PRO A 45 -6.66 2.53 10.23
C PRO A 45 -7.85 1.57 10.05
N ILE A 46 -7.77 0.37 10.64
CA ILE A 46 -8.74 -0.72 10.40
C ILE A 46 -10.18 -0.26 10.64
N HIS A 47 -10.45 0.54 11.68
CA HIS A 47 -11.80 1.01 12.02
C HIS A 47 -12.42 1.97 10.99
N LEU A 48 -11.64 2.49 10.04
CA LEU A 48 -12.12 3.33 8.94
C LEU A 48 -12.40 2.52 7.66
N LEU A 49 -12.07 1.23 7.64
CA LEU A 49 -12.31 0.36 6.49
C LEU A 49 -13.79 -0.02 6.36
N PRO A 50 -14.24 -0.43 5.17
CA PRO A 50 -15.52 -1.13 5.02
C PRO A 50 -15.60 -2.36 5.94
N GLU A 51 -16.81 -2.77 6.30
CA GLU A 51 -17.03 -3.91 7.20
C GLU A 51 -16.33 -5.19 6.72
N SER A 52 -16.37 -5.47 5.42
CA SER A 52 -15.67 -6.61 4.83
C SER A 52 -14.15 -6.58 5.08
N GLY A 53 -13.54 -5.41 4.99
CA GLY A 53 -12.14 -5.18 5.32
C GLY A 53 -11.85 -5.39 6.80
N GLN A 54 -12.69 -4.82 7.67
CA GLN A 54 -12.57 -4.97 9.12
C GLN A 54 -12.65 -6.44 9.54
N VAL A 55 -13.61 -7.19 9.00
CA VAL A 55 -13.76 -8.63 9.27
C VAL A 55 -12.54 -9.40 8.81
N ARG A 56 -12.02 -9.11 7.62
CA ARG A 56 -10.84 -9.80 7.08
C ARG A 56 -9.58 -9.55 7.92
N TRP A 57 -9.37 -8.32 8.39
CA TRP A 57 -8.23 -7.98 9.25
C TRP A 57 -8.32 -8.56 10.68
N LYS A 58 -9.50 -8.97 11.14
CA LYS A 58 -9.65 -9.64 12.44
C LYS A 58 -9.02 -11.03 12.47
N ASP A 59 -8.85 -11.67 11.32
CA ASP A 59 -8.19 -12.97 11.22
C ASP A 59 -6.68 -12.81 10.92
N PRO A 60 -5.78 -13.15 11.85
CA PRO A 60 -4.34 -13.09 11.61
C PRO A 60 -3.85 -13.95 10.44
N ALA A 61 -4.57 -15.02 10.08
CA ALA A 61 -4.21 -15.87 8.95
C ALA A 61 -4.39 -15.16 7.59
N GLU A 62 -5.18 -14.07 7.54
CA GLU A 62 -5.42 -13.29 6.34
C GLU A 62 -4.36 -12.21 6.10
N HIS A 63 -3.61 -11.79 7.12
CA HIS A 63 -2.71 -10.63 7.04
C HIS A 63 -1.68 -10.75 5.92
N ASN A 64 -1.00 -11.89 5.84
CA ASN A 64 -0.01 -12.14 4.79
C ASN A 64 -0.64 -12.24 3.40
N LYS A 65 -1.87 -12.78 3.32
CA LYS A 65 -2.59 -12.90 2.04
C LYS A 65 -2.99 -11.54 1.50
N ILE A 66 -3.53 -10.69 2.36
CA ILE A 66 -3.89 -9.30 2.04
C ILE A 66 -2.67 -8.55 1.49
N ILE A 67 -1.52 -8.68 2.14
CA ILE A 67 -0.28 -8.04 1.71
C ILE A 67 0.17 -8.58 0.35
N GLN A 68 0.20 -9.89 0.17
CA GLN A 68 0.63 -10.52 -1.07
C GLN A 68 -0.29 -10.14 -2.24
N GLU A 69 -1.61 -10.15 -2.04
CA GLU A 69 -2.59 -9.74 -3.05
C GLU A 69 -2.37 -8.28 -3.50
N ALA A 70 -2.02 -7.38 -2.58
CA ALA A 70 -1.75 -6.00 -2.92
C ALA A 70 -0.47 -5.84 -3.74
N LEU A 71 0.60 -6.57 -3.37
CA LEU A 71 1.87 -6.58 -4.12
C LEU A 71 1.70 -7.16 -5.53
N ASP A 72 1.00 -8.29 -5.64
CA ASP A 72 0.76 -8.95 -6.93
C ASP A 72 0.00 -8.03 -7.89
N LYS A 73 -1.03 -7.33 -7.38
CA LYS A 73 -1.79 -6.35 -8.18
C LYS A 73 -0.96 -5.12 -8.57
N ALA A 74 -0.10 -4.62 -7.68
CA ALA A 74 0.83 -3.54 -8.01
C ALA A 74 1.79 -3.95 -9.13
N HIS A 75 2.39 -5.15 -9.03
CA HIS A 75 3.32 -5.66 -10.04
C HIS A 75 2.63 -5.95 -11.38
N ALA A 76 1.41 -6.47 -11.36
CA ALA A 76 0.63 -6.72 -12.58
C ALA A 76 0.30 -5.43 -13.35
N ARG A 77 0.13 -4.30 -12.65
CA ARG A 77 -0.18 -2.99 -13.26
C ARG A 77 1.06 -2.31 -13.87
N ASN A 78 2.25 -2.70 -13.43
CA ASN A 78 3.53 -2.14 -13.86
C ASN A 78 4.23 -2.96 -14.95
N ARG A 79 3.59 -4.03 -15.44
CA ARG A 79 4.01 -4.79 -16.63
C ARG A 79 3.21 -4.35 -17.85
#